data_AF-A0A2S0JSE0-F1
#
_entry.id   AF-A0A2S0JSE0-F1
#
_cell.length_a   1.000
_cell.length_b   1.000
_cell.length_c   1.000
_cell.angle_alpha   90.00
_cell.angle_beta   90.00
_cell.angle_gamma   90.00
#
_symmetry.space_group_name_H-M   'P 1'
#
loop_
_entity.id
_entity.type
_entity.pdbx_description
1 polymer ?
#
loop_
_entity_poly.entity_id
_entity_poly.type
_entity_poly.pdbx_seq_one_letter_code
_entity_poly.pdbx_strand_id
1 'polypeptide(L)'
;MNIKWLSSILVALFSIAAIVFIIMGNFNFAVLAMTIMFALSNGFRAKSFKEQGYVKEAKWMKYMAIFFSMASIIVIIIILTEK
;
A
#
# COMPACT_ATOMS: atom_id res chain seq x y z
N MET A 1 -19.02 6.26 -6.03
CA MET A 1 -17.69 6.83 -6.34
C MET A 1 -16.96 5.88 -7.28
N ASN A 2 -16.30 6.38 -8.33
CA ASN A 2 -15.56 5.52 -9.27
C ASN A 2 -14.40 4.82 -8.55
N ILE A 3 -14.15 3.54 -8.85
CA ILE A 3 -13.04 2.77 -8.25
C ILE A 3 -11.67 3.43 -8.51
N LYS A 4 -11.53 4.15 -9.62
CA LYS A 4 -10.34 4.95 -9.94
C LYS A 4 -10.14 6.10 -8.93
N TRP A 5 -11.22 6.81 -8.60
CA TRP A 5 -11.18 7.88 -7.59
C TRP A 5 -10.89 7.34 -6.20
N LEU A 6 -11.50 6.22 -5.81
CA LEU A 6 -11.20 5.56 -4.54
C LEU A 6 -9.73 5.17 -4.42
N SER A 7 -9.15 4.61 -5.49
CA SER A 7 -7.73 4.27 -5.55
C SER A 7 -6.84 5.49 -5.32
N SER A 8 -7.07 6.57 -6.06
CA SER A 8 -6.27 7.80 -5.93
C SER A 8 -6.36 8.43 -4.55
N ILE A 9 -7.55 8.46 -3.95
CA ILE A 9 -7.77 9.02 -2.60
C ILE A 9 -7.03 8.18 -1.55
N LEU A 10 -7.15 6.85 -1.60
CA LEU A 10 -6.47 5.96 -0.65
C LEU A 10 -4.95 6.07 -0.76
N VAL A 11 -4.41 6.10 -1.98
CA VAL A 11 -2.96 6.26 -2.18
C VAL A 11 -2.50 7.61 -1.62
N ALA A 12 -3.17 8.71 -1.97
CA ALA A 12 -2.81 10.04 -1.47
C ALA A 12 -2.87 10.12 0.06
N LEU A 13 -3.91 9.55 0.68
CA LEU A 13 -4.08 9.52 2.13
C LEU A 13 -2.89 8.84 2.82
N PHE A 14 -2.52 7.63 2.39
CA PHE A 14 -1.41 6.91 3.00
C PHE A 14 -0.03 7.49 2.64
N SER A 15 0.14 8.11 1.47
CA SER A 15 1.35 8.87 1.14
C SER A 15 1.54 10.06 2.08
N ILE A 16 0.48 10.83 2.32
CA ILE A 16 0.52 11.99 3.24
C ILE A 16 0.77 11.51 4.66
N ALA A 17 0.08 10.45 5.12
CA ALA A 17 0.31 9.87 6.44
C ALA A 17 1.76 9.43 6.63
N ALA A 18 2.36 8.77 5.64
CA ALA A 18 3.76 8.36 5.70
C ALA A 18 4.70 9.57 5.87
N ILE A 19 4.49 10.64 5.11
CA ILE A 19 5.30 11.87 5.20
C ILE A 19 5.13 12.52 6.58
N VAL A 20 3.91 12.63 7.10
CA VAL A 20 3.64 13.19 8.44
C VAL A 20 4.38 12.39 9.51
N PHE A 21 4.30 11.05 9.47
CA PHE A 21 5.00 10.21 10.44
C PHE A 21 6.53 10.30 10.32
N ILE A 22 7.08 10.45 9.12
CA ILE A 22 8.52 10.70 8.91
C ILE A 22 8.92 12.01 9.59
N ILE A 23 8.16 13.09 9.38
CA ILE A 23 8.44 14.41 9.98
C ILE A 23 8.37 14.35 11.50
N MET A 24 7.44 13.57 12.06
CA MET A 24 7.32 13.34 13.50
C MET A 24 8.39 12.39 14.07
N GLY A 25 9.25 11.80 13.24
CA GLY A 25 10.23 10.80 13.65
C GLY A 25 9.62 9.44 14.02
N ASN A 26 8.34 9.21 13.73
CA ASN A 26 7.64 7.96 14.03
C ASN A 26 7.77 6.96 12.87
N PHE A 27 8.95 6.37 12.74
CA PHE A 27 9.29 5.53 11.59
C PHE A 27 8.45 4.24 11.49
N ASN A 28 8.07 3.63 12.61
CA ASN A 28 7.25 2.42 12.59
C ASN A 28 5.89 2.69 11.92
N PHE A 29 5.22 3.78 12.29
CA PHE A 29 3.96 4.17 11.67
C PHE A 29 4.14 4.72 10.25
N ALA A 30 5.27 5.34 9.93
CA ALA A 30 5.60 5.73 8.55
C ALA A 30 5.72 4.50 7.64
N VAL A 31 6.44 3.46 8.08
CA VAL A 31 6.58 2.20 7.34
C VAL A 31 5.22 1.49 7.22
N LEU A 32 4.39 1.53 8.26
CA LEU A 32 3.03 1.00 8.18
C LEU A 32 2.21 1.71 7.09
N ALA A 33 2.22 3.04 7.07
CA ALA A 33 1.52 3.81 6.05
C ALA A 33 2.03 3.52 4.64
N MET A 34 3.36 3.43 4.45
CA MET A 34 3.97 3.08 3.16
C MET A 34 3.59 1.68 2.69
N THR A 35 3.65 0.67 3.57
CA THR A 35 3.31 -0.71 3.19
C THR A 35 1.83 -0.84 2.80
N ILE A 36 0.92 -0.16 3.52
CA ILE A 36 -0.50 -0.11 3.14
C ILE A 36 -0.69 0.60 1.79
N MET A 37 -0.02 1.75 1.58
CA MET A 37 -0.05 2.48 0.30
C MET A 37 0.38 1.58 -0.87
N PHE A 38 1.46 0.82 -0.71
CA PHE A 38 1.93 -0.08 -1.75
C PHE A 38 1.01 -1.28 -1.95
N ALA A 39 0.43 -1.84 -0.89
CA ALA A 39 -0.54 -2.93 -1.01
C ALA A 39 -1.75 -2.49 -1.86
N LEU A 40 -2.32 -1.33 -1.53
CA LEU A 40 -3.49 -0.78 -2.22
C LEU A 40 -3.17 -0.38 -3.66
N SER A 41 -2.12 0.40 -3.89
CA SER A 41 -1.77 0.89 -5.23
C SER A 41 -1.45 -0.26 -6.19
N ASN A 42 -0.73 -1.29 -5.73
CA ASN A 42 -0.43 -2.47 -6.55
C ASN A 42 -1.67 -3.35 -6.77
N GLY A 43 -2.57 -3.46 -5.78
CA GLY A 43 -3.85 -4.14 -5.96
C GLY A 43 -4.72 -3.50 -7.04
N PHE A 44 -4.83 -2.16 -7.03
CA PHE A 44 -5.55 -1.43 -8.06
C PHE A 44 -4.87 -1.51 -9.44
N ARG A 45 -3.54 -1.42 -9.49
CA ARG A 45 -2.77 -1.63 -10.75
C ARG A 45 -2.95 -3.02 -11.30
N ALA A 46 -2.97 -4.07 -10.46
CA ALA A 46 -3.20 -5.44 -10.90
C ALA A 46 -4.55 -5.59 -11.60
N LYS A 47 -5.61 -5.00 -11.04
CA LYS A 47 -6.94 -4.99 -11.67
C LYS A 47 -6.93 -4.21 -12.99
N SER A 48 -6.39 -2.98 -12.96
CA SER A 48 -6.32 -2.10 -14.13
C SER A 48 -5.54 -2.73 -15.29
N PHE A 49 -4.39 -3.35 -15.01
CA PHE A 49 -3.57 -4.02 -16.02
C PHE A 49 -4.26 -5.25 -16.61
N LYS A 50 -4.98 -6.03 -15.78
CA LYS A 50 -5.78 -7.16 -16.27
C LYS A 50 -6.87 -6.69 -17.23
N GLU A 51 -7.57 -5.60 -16.92
CA GLU A 51 -8.61 -5.01 -17.76
C GLU A 51 -8.05 -4.47 -19.09
N GLN A 52 -6.78 -4.08 -19.12
CA GLN A 52 -6.08 -3.58 -20.31
C GLN A 52 -5.39 -4.68 -21.14
N GLY A 53 -5.45 -5.94 -20.72
CA GLY A 53 -4.78 -7.06 -21.39
C GLY A 53 -3.30 -7.27 -21.04
N TYR A 54 -2.75 -6.48 -20.11
CA TYR A 54 -1.37 -6.60 -19.62
C TYR A 54 -1.23 -7.72 -18.57
N VAL A 55 -1.28 -8.97 -19.03
CA VAL A 55 -1.37 -10.15 -18.14
C VAL A 55 -0.13 -10.34 -17.25
N LYS A 56 1.08 -10.14 -17.78
CA LYS A 56 2.33 -10.34 -17.04
C LYS A 56 2.49 -9.29 -15.95
N GLU A 57 2.23 -8.04 -16.30
CA GLU A 57 2.30 -6.88 -15.43
C GLU A 57 1.22 -6.96 -14.35
N ALA A 58 0.00 -7.39 -14.70
CA ALA A 58 -1.06 -7.62 -13.73
C ALA A 58 -0.68 -8.68 -12.69
N LYS A 59 -0.04 -9.77 -13.13
CA LYS A 59 0.45 -10.84 -12.24
C LYS A 59 1.56 -10.33 -11.32
N TRP A 60 2.49 -9.53 -11.84
CA TRP A 60 3.54 -8.89 -11.06
C TRP A 60 2.98 -7.95 -9.98
N MET A 61 2.06 -7.06 -10.37
CA MET A 61 1.39 -6.14 -9.45
C MET A 61 0.60 -6.90 -8.38
N LYS A 62 -0.04 -8.03 -8.72
CA LYS A 62 -0.72 -8.88 -7.74
C LYS A 62 0.26 -9.44 -6.70
N TYR A 63 1.44 -9.91 -7.11
CA TYR A 63 2.44 -10.40 -6.17
C TYR A 63 2.97 -9.29 -5.26
N MET A 64 3.20 -8.10 -5.81
CA MET A 64 3.58 -6.94 -5.00
C MET A 64 2.50 -6.57 -3.98
N ALA A 65 1.23 -6.58 -4.38
CA ALA A 65 0.12 -6.32 -3.47
C ALA A 65 0.07 -7.33 -2.31
N ILE A 66 0.33 -8.62 -2.58
CA ILE A 66 0.40 -9.67 -1.55
C ILE A 66 1.59 -9.43 -0.63
N PHE A 67 2.78 -9.19 -1.18
CA PHE A 67 3.99 -8.91 -0.42
C PHE A 67 3.79 -7.75 0.56
N PHE A 68 3.30 -6.61 0.06
CA PHE A 68 3.11 -5.43 0.90
C PHE A 68 1.95 -5.58 1.89
N SER A 69 0.92 -6.37 1.57
CA SER A 69 -0.13 -6.73 2.54
C SER A 69 0.48 -7.50 3.71
N MET A 70 1.30 -8.52 3.43
CA MET A 70 2.01 -9.28 4.47
C MET A 70 2.98 -8.41 5.26
N ALA A 71 3.75 -7.56 4.59
CA ALA A 71 4.65 -6.61 5.24
C ALA A 71 3.89 -5.68 6.19
N SER A 72 2.71 -5.17 5.82
CA SER A 72 1.90 -4.34 6.70
C SER A 72 1.46 -5.07 7.97
N ILE A 73 1.11 -6.36 7.86
CA ILE A 73 0.75 -7.20 9.02
C ILE A 73 1.96 -7.36 9.94
N ILE A 74 3.14 -7.63 9.37
CA ILE A 74 4.38 -7.75 10.16
C ILE A 74 4.70 -6.44 10.89
N VAL A 75 4.55 -5.29 10.23
CA VAL A 75 4.80 -3.99 10.85
C VAL A 75 3.78 -3.70 11.95
N ILE A 76 2.50 -4.08 11.78
CA ILE A 76 1.50 -4.00 12.85
C ILE A 76 1.94 -4.85 14.05
N ILE A 77 2.41 -6.08 13.81
CA ILE A 77 2.91 -6.94 14.89
C ILE A 77 4.07 -6.26 15.61
N ILE A 78 5.07 -5.75 14.88
CA ILE A 78 6.21 -5.02 15.44
C ILE A 78 5.73 -3.87 16.33
N ILE A 79 4.83 -3.02 15.84
CA ILE A 79 4.25 -1.89 16.60
C ILE A 79 3.56 -2.36 17.89
N LEU A 80 2.87 -3.50 17.87
CA LEU A 80 2.17 -4.03 19.03
C LEU A 80 3.10 -4.74 20.03
N THR A 81 4.26 -5.23 19.58
CA THR A 81 5.22 -5.98 20.40
C THR A 81 6.38 -5.14 20.92
N GLU A 82 6.80 -4.11 20.19
CA GLU A 82 7.75 -3.11 20.67
C GLU A 82 7.04 -2.21 21.68
N LYS A 83 7.19 -2.54 22.97
CA LYS A 83 6.82 -1.68 24.10
C LYS A 83 8.03 -0.92 24.61
#